data_AF-A0A7V9HEU2-F1
#
_entry.id   AF-A0A7V9HEU2-F1
#
_cell.length_a   1.000
_cell.length_b   1.000
_cell.length_c   1.000
_cell.angle_alpha   90.00
_cell.angle_beta   90.00
_cell.angle_gamma   90.00
#
_symmetry.space_group_name_H-M   'P 1'
#
loop_
_entity.id
_entity.type
_entity.pdbx_description
1 polymer ?
#
loop_
_entity_poly.entity_id
_entity_poly.type
_entity_poly.pdbx_seq_one_letter_code
_entity_poly.pdbx_strand_id
1 'polypeptide(L)' 'MNRDRFPGLRGGWARLDGPAGTQMVDSAIDAMADWMSSGRSANHGGAFEAAHDTDVLVSGARESVA' A
#
# COMPACT_ATOMS: atom_id res chain seq x y z
N MET A 1 8.38 19.59 6.65
CA MET A 1 7.14 19.16 5.97
C MET A 1 7.54 18.17 4.90
N ASN A 2 6.97 16.96 4.90
CA ASN A 2 7.46 15.79 4.15
C ASN A 2 6.87 15.71 2.73
N ARG A 3 6.88 16.83 1.98
CA ARG A 3 6.20 16.95 0.67
C ARG A 3 6.81 16.03 -0.39
N ASP A 4 8.11 15.84 -0.32
CA ASP A 4 8.92 14.97 -1.17
C ASP A 4 8.45 13.50 -1.17
N ARG A 5 7.83 13.05 -0.07
CA ARG A 5 7.26 11.71 0.07
C ARG A 5 5.93 11.51 -0.63
N PHE A 6 5.35 12.54 -1.24
CA PHE A 6 4.10 12.45 -2.00
C PHE A 6 4.38 12.69 -3.48
N PRO A 7 4.65 11.64 -4.28
CA PRO A 7 4.98 11.78 -5.70
C PRO A 7 3.92 12.53 -6.51
N GLY A 8 2.64 12.39 -6.15
CA GLY A 8 1.52 13.10 -6.78
C GLY A 8 1.55 14.64 -6.64
N LEU A 9 2.43 15.17 -5.79
CA LEU A 9 2.64 16.61 -5.58
C LEU A 9 3.81 17.19 -6.39
N ARG A 10 4.50 16.40 -7.21
CA ARG A 10 5.64 16.87 -8.03
C ARG A 10 5.23 17.83 -9.16
N GLY A 11 3.95 17.88 -9.51
CA GLY A 11 3.42 18.86 -10.46
C GLY A 11 3.33 20.29 -9.91
N GLY A 12 3.06 21.25 -10.80
CA GLY A 12 2.91 22.68 -10.44
C GLY A 12 1.56 23.06 -9.83
N TRP A 13 0.69 22.10 -9.50
CA TRP A 13 -0.66 22.36 -8.98
C TRP A 13 -0.72 22.29 -7.47
N ALA A 14 -1.47 23.22 -6.86
CA ALA A 14 -1.91 23.09 -5.48
C ALA A 14 -3.15 22.17 -5.42
N ARG A 15 -3.08 21.11 -4.61
CA ARG A 15 -4.18 20.16 -4.38
C ARG A 15 -4.88 20.55 -3.08
N LEU A 16 -6.09 21.08 -3.19
CA LEU A 16 -6.90 21.59 -2.05
C LEU A 16 -8.16 20.75 -1.82
N ASP A 17 -8.15 19.53 -2.34
CA ASP A 17 -9.25 18.58 -2.43
C ASP A 17 -9.05 17.35 -1.52
N GLY A 18 -8.18 17.46 -0.50
CA GLY A 18 -7.89 16.38 0.45
C GLY A 18 -9.11 15.67 1.05
N PRO A 19 -10.23 16.35 1.38
CA PRO A 19 -11.45 15.69 1.85
C PRO A 19 -12.08 14.70 0.86
N ALA A 20 -11.84 14.85 -0.45
CA ALA A 20 -12.32 13.92 -1.47
C ALA A 20 -11.41 12.69 -1.64
N GLY A 21 -10.19 12.75 -1.09
CA GLY A 21 -9.18 11.71 -1.20
C GLY A 21 -7.78 12.30 -1.09
N THR A 22 -6.93 11.66 -0.29
CA THR A 22 -5.54 12.08 -0.11
C THR A 22 -4.64 11.56 -1.22
N GLN A 23 -3.53 12.27 -1.48
CA GLN A 23 -2.46 11.71 -2.31
C GLN A 23 -1.73 10.62 -1.53
N MET A 24 -1.36 9.53 -2.20
CA MET A 24 -0.58 8.46 -1.59
C MET A 24 0.87 8.89 -1.30
N VAL A 25 1.42 8.37 -0.21
CA VAL A 25 2.85 8.46 0.12
C VAL A 25 3.64 7.41 -0.69
N ASP A 26 4.88 7.71 -1.05
CA ASP A 26 5.76 6.85 -1.84
C ASP A 26 5.85 5.41 -1.30
N SER A 27 6.05 5.24 0.00
CA SER A 27 6.22 3.93 0.61
C SER A 27 4.96 3.07 0.51
N ALA A 28 3.77 3.68 0.47
CA ALA A 28 2.53 2.94 0.26
C ALA A 28 2.39 2.50 -1.20
N ILE A 29 2.80 3.35 -2.16
CA ILE A 29 2.83 3.02 -3.58
C ILE A 29 3.81 1.86 -3.81
N ASP A 30 5.02 1.96 -3.28
CA ASP A 30 6.08 0.97 -3.45
C ASP A 30 5.68 -0.38 -2.83
N ALA A 31 5.12 -0.39 -1.61
CA ALA A 31 4.65 -1.62 -0.98
C ALA A 31 3.54 -2.31 -1.79
N MET A 32 2.61 -1.55 -2.38
CA MET A 32 1.56 -2.10 -3.23
C MET A 32 2.14 -2.67 -4.53
N ALA A 33 3.05 -1.94 -5.19
CA ALA A 33 3.69 -2.37 -6.42
C ALA A 33 4.54 -3.63 -6.21
N ASP A 34 5.33 -3.68 -5.14
CA ASP A 34 6.13 -4.83 -4.74
C ASP A 34 5.25 -6.05 -4.48
N TRP A 35 4.15 -5.89 -3.73
CA TRP A 35 3.23 -6.99 -3.47
C TRP A 35 2.59 -7.51 -4.76
N MET A 36 2.02 -6.62 -5.57
CA MET A 36 1.31 -6.98 -6.82
C MET A 36 2.23 -7.64 -7.84
N SER A 37 3.53 -7.30 -7.87
CA SER A 37 4.51 -7.88 -8.79
C SER A 37 5.24 -9.11 -8.23
N SER A 38 5.13 -9.39 -6.93
CA SER A 38 5.89 -10.46 -6.26
C SER A 38 5.48 -11.89 -6.64
N GLY A 39 4.26 -12.10 -7.15
CA GLY A 39 3.69 -13.44 -7.33
C GLY A 39 3.27 -14.14 -6.03
N ARG A 40 3.43 -13.50 -4.86
CA ARG A 40 3.04 -14.05 -3.54
C ARG A 40 1.53 -13.95 -3.26
N SER A 41 0.78 -13.26 -4.11
CA SER A 41 -0.65 -13.07 -3.89
C SER A 41 -1.44 -14.35 -4.17
N ALA A 42 -2.12 -14.85 -3.14
CA ALA A 42 -3.06 -15.95 -3.24
C ALA A 42 -4.28 -15.78 -2.31
N ASN A 43 -5.28 -16.66 -2.47
CA ASN A 43 -6.36 -16.77 -1.50
C ASN A 43 -5.84 -17.33 -0.16
N HIS A 44 -6.50 -16.93 0.94
CA HIS A 44 -6.20 -17.37 2.31
C HIS A 44 -6.38 -18.88 2.53
N GLY A 45 -5.66 -19.43 3.53
CA GLY A 45 -5.90 -20.77 4.08
C GLY A 45 -5.49 -21.94 3.18
N GLY A 46 -4.76 -21.69 2.10
CA GLY A 46 -4.12 -22.71 1.29
C GLY A 46 -2.91 -23.34 2.00
N ALA A 47 -2.53 -24.56 1.60
CA ALA A 47 -1.37 -25.27 2.15
C ALA A 47 -0.03 -24.91 1.47
N PHE A 48 0.00 -23.83 0.68
CA PHE A 48 1.14 -23.43 -0.13
C PHE A 48 1.64 -22.04 0.30
N GLU A 49 2.92 -21.77 0.05
CA GLU A 49 3.64 -20.60 0.56
C GLU A 49 2.92 -19.26 0.31
N ALA A 50 2.46 -19.01 -0.91
CA ALA A 50 1.75 -17.77 -1.25
C ALA A 50 0.46 -17.56 -0.43
N ALA A 51 -0.25 -18.62 -0.04
CA ALA A 51 -1.42 -18.48 0.83
C ALA A 51 -1.03 -18.03 2.24
N HIS A 52 0.08 -18.57 2.77
CA HIS A 52 0.63 -18.14 4.05
C HIS A 52 1.13 -16.70 4.01
N ASP A 53 1.79 -16.27 2.93
CA ASP A 53 2.22 -14.90 2.75
C ASP A 53 1.03 -13.93 2.74
N THR A 54 -0.08 -14.28 2.08
CA THR A 54 -1.31 -13.48 2.12
C THR A 54 -1.92 -13.43 3.53
N ASP A 55 -1.93 -14.55 4.26
CA ASP A 55 -2.41 -14.60 5.66
C ASP A 55 -1.60 -13.64 6.54
N VAL A 56 -0.27 -13.65 6.42
CA VAL A 56 0.64 -12.76 7.15
C VAL A 56 0.38 -11.29 6.79
N LEU A 57 0.28 -10.96 5.50
CA LEU A 57 0.01 -9.59 5.04
C LEU A 57 -1.30 -9.05 5.66
N VAL A 58 -2.37 -9.83 5.62
CA VAL A 58 -3.69 -9.40 6.11
C VAL A 58 -3.72 -9.32 7.63
N SER A 59 -3.05 -10.22 8.35
CA SER A 59 -2.92 -10.10 9.81
C SER A 59 -2.18 -8.82 10.19
N GLY A 60 -1.02 -8.56 9.57
CA GLY A 60 -0.25 -7.34 9.81
C GLY A 60 -1.02 -6.07 9.48
N ALA A 61 -1.80 -6.07 8.40
CA ALA A 61 -2.67 -4.94 8.06
C ALA A 61 -3.75 -4.70 9.13
N ARG A 62 -4.38 -5.75 9.66
CA ARG A 62 -5.38 -5.63 10.74
C ARG A 62 -4.76 -5.12 12.03
N GLU A 63 -3.57 -5.60 12.38
CA GLU A 63 -2.83 -5.15 13.56
C GLU A 63 -2.44 -3.66 13.46
N SER A 64 -2.16 -3.17 12.25
CA SER A 64 -1.76 -1.77 12.05
C SER A 64 -2.87 -0.74 12.28
N VAL A 65 -4.14 -1.18 12.32
CA VAL A 65 -5.32 -0.30 12.48
C VAL A 65 -6.10 -0.54 13.76
N ALA A 66 -5.70 -1.55 14.55
CA ALA A 66 -6.27 -1.85 15.86
C ALA A 66 -5.78 -0.86 16.93
#